data_AF-A0A517PSS0-F1
#
_entry.id   AF-A0A517PSS0-F1
#
_cell.length_a   1.000
_cell.length_b   1.000
_cell.length_c   1.000
_cell.angle_alpha   90.00
_cell.angle_beta   90.00
_cell.angle_gamma   90.00
#
_symmetry.space_group_name_H-M   'P 1'
#
loop_
_entity.id
_entity.type
_entity.pdbx_description
1 polymer ?
#
loop_
_entity_poly.entity_id
_entity_poly.type
_entity_poly.pdbx_seq_one_letter_code
_entity_poly.pdbx_strand_id
1 'polypeptide(L)'
;MLDHLLTQLIADPENTKLVFMPISRLLVGSVCAIGDIRILPPGEIDIGKFRPIPNKELPASGQSISYFAGQDLREIKTSATGFNCDVLANTPLVVFTTQIDWNTFLGQDHISDLELIKLLSATAERAFDLIRFHFCRFDLPDTLPGKVGSWFGSGTFLGAMLYTLSDNESYLIAGEAIDCSIVAKGLGLDLNVNLPDKQLTVNDGEVASVAIHGLSLLSDVMIASNDTIKFVRAMTLLEFLANPDEFKNWKSLKGDIICHCASNKTEYHELAYRFRELTSLEDATGKQIGLRTLVVHNGRFLTDIVPDPDDRRSLFRELQSFASGVLGDMLENATMSWSEFETFRSEKKQSLGV
;
A
#
# COMPACT_ATOMS: atom_id res chain seq x y z
N MET A 1 -20.01 -4.71 -15.66
CA MET A 1 -18.62 -4.39 -15.24
C MET A 1 -18.58 -3.65 -13.91
N LEU A 2 -19.25 -2.50 -13.81
CA LEU A 2 -19.51 -1.83 -12.54
C LEU A 2 -20.80 -2.32 -11.84
N ASP A 3 -21.47 -3.32 -12.40
CA ASP A 3 -22.84 -3.71 -12.02
C ASP A 3 -22.98 -4.03 -10.53
N HIS A 4 -21.96 -4.64 -9.92
CA HIS A 4 -21.90 -4.86 -8.48
C HIS A 4 -21.84 -3.55 -7.68
N LEU A 5 -20.95 -2.62 -8.07
CA LEU A 5 -20.82 -1.31 -7.43
C LEU A 5 -22.06 -0.44 -7.63
N LEU A 6 -22.67 -0.51 -8.81
CA LEU A 6 -23.92 0.17 -9.11
C LEU A 6 -25.08 -0.43 -8.30
N THR A 7 -25.09 -1.75 -8.07
CA THR A 7 -26.08 -2.39 -7.20
C THR A 7 -25.95 -1.91 -5.76
N GLN A 8 -24.73 -1.79 -5.24
CA GLN A 8 -24.47 -1.20 -3.91
C GLN A 8 -24.94 0.26 -3.85
N LEU A 9 -24.64 1.05 -4.88
CA LEU A 9 -25.08 2.44 -4.99
C LEU A 9 -26.61 2.57 -5.05
N ILE A 10 -27.30 1.67 -5.76
CA ILE A 10 -28.77 1.66 -5.85
C ILE A 10 -29.41 1.21 -4.53
N ALA A 11 -28.74 0.35 -3.76
CA ALA A 11 -29.27 -0.14 -2.48
C ALA A 11 -29.33 0.94 -1.40
N ASP A 12 -28.38 1.89 -1.40
CA ASP A 12 -28.35 3.04 -0.50
C ASP A 12 -27.80 4.28 -1.21
N PRO A 13 -28.63 4.92 -2.08
CA PRO A 13 -28.18 6.03 -2.92
C PRO A 13 -27.87 7.30 -2.12
N GLU A 14 -28.51 7.45 -0.96
CA GLU A 14 -28.35 8.64 -0.11
C GLU A 14 -26.96 8.68 0.55
N ASN A 15 -26.43 7.53 1.00
CA ASN A 15 -25.17 7.48 1.74
C ASN A 15 -24.02 6.88 0.94
N THR A 16 -24.29 5.95 0.03
CA THR A 16 -23.25 5.34 -0.80
C THR A 16 -22.86 6.27 -1.94
N LYS A 17 -21.56 6.41 -2.19
CA LYS A 17 -21.00 7.18 -3.31
C LYS A 17 -20.02 6.32 -4.08
N LEU A 18 -19.97 6.53 -5.39
CA LEU A 18 -18.99 5.89 -6.26
C LEU A 18 -17.77 6.81 -6.36
N VAL A 19 -16.59 6.23 -6.18
CA VAL A 19 -15.32 6.96 -6.13
C VAL A 19 -14.45 6.51 -7.29
N PHE A 20 -13.84 7.48 -7.97
CA PHE A 20 -12.85 7.25 -9.02
C PHE A 20 -11.56 7.94 -8.62
N MET A 21 -10.47 7.18 -8.47
CA MET A 21 -9.15 7.71 -8.18
C MET A 21 -8.19 7.28 -9.27
N PRO A 22 -7.44 8.21 -9.91
CA PRO A 22 -6.40 7.82 -10.85
C PRO A 22 -5.28 7.11 -10.09
N ILE A 23 -4.47 6.34 -10.82
CA ILE A 23 -3.22 5.81 -10.29
C ILE A 23 -2.11 5.92 -11.32
N SER A 24 -1.03 6.60 -10.92
CA SER A 24 0.18 6.69 -11.72
C SER A 24 0.97 5.38 -11.68
N ARG A 25 1.84 5.19 -12.69
CA ARG A 25 2.82 4.09 -12.74
C ARG A 25 2.18 2.70 -12.68
N LEU A 26 0.99 2.58 -13.27
CA LEU A 26 0.29 1.32 -13.42
C LEU A 26 -0.07 1.19 -14.90
N LEU A 27 0.15 0.01 -15.47
CA LEU A 27 -0.31 -0.36 -16.80
C LEU A 27 -1.29 -1.50 -16.61
N VAL A 28 -2.50 -1.35 -17.11
CA VAL A 28 -3.59 -2.32 -17.00
C VAL A 28 -4.18 -2.45 -18.39
N GLY A 29 -4.24 -3.66 -18.93
CA GLY A 29 -4.79 -3.94 -20.25
C GLY A 29 -6.24 -4.42 -20.24
N SER A 30 -6.76 -4.81 -19.07
CA SER A 30 -8.12 -5.30 -18.90
C SER A 30 -8.61 -5.01 -17.48
N VAL A 31 -9.92 -4.99 -17.27
CA VAL A 31 -10.49 -4.73 -15.95
C VAL A 31 -10.09 -5.82 -14.95
N CYS A 32 -9.52 -5.40 -13.83
CA CYS A 32 -9.19 -6.28 -12.72
C CYS A 32 -10.04 -5.94 -11.49
N ALA A 33 -10.20 -6.91 -10.59
CA ALA A 33 -10.99 -6.75 -9.37
C ALA A 33 -10.28 -7.39 -8.18
N ILE A 34 -10.38 -6.74 -7.00
CA ILE A 34 -10.02 -7.33 -5.70
C ILE A 34 -11.13 -6.93 -4.74
N GLY A 35 -11.97 -7.87 -4.31
CA GLY A 35 -13.14 -7.57 -3.48
C GLY A 35 -14.07 -6.54 -4.14
N ASP A 36 -14.31 -5.42 -3.46
CA ASP A 36 -15.14 -4.31 -3.95
C ASP A 36 -14.35 -3.24 -4.73
N ILE A 37 -13.04 -3.43 -4.91
CA ILE A 37 -12.21 -2.52 -5.70
C ILE A 37 -12.16 -3.03 -7.15
N ARG A 38 -12.31 -2.11 -8.10
CA ARG A 38 -12.13 -2.33 -9.52
C ARG A 38 -10.97 -1.49 -10.02
N ILE A 39 -10.11 -2.07 -10.84
CA ILE A 39 -9.00 -1.38 -11.51
C ILE A 39 -9.32 -1.40 -12.99
N LEU A 40 -9.42 -0.22 -13.58
CA LEU A 40 -9.88 -0.02 -14.94
C LEU A 40 -8.75 0.52 -15.81
N PRO A 41 -8.60 0.03 -17.05
CA PRO A 41 -7.67 0.63 -18.00
C PRO A 41 -8.12 2.05 -18.40
N PRO A 42 -7.19 2.90 -18.88
CA PRO A 42 -7.52 4.21 -19.43
C PRO A 42 -8.59 4.11 -20.52
N GLY A 43 -9.56 5.02 -20.51
CA GLY A 43 -10.63 5.07 -21.51
C GLY A 43 -11.71 3.99 -21.41
N GLU A 44 -11.62 3.05 -20.44
CA GLU A 44 -12.64 1.99 -20.27
C GLU A 44 -14.03 2.56 -19.92
N ILE A 45 -14.04 3.70 -19.22
CA ILE A 45 -15.25 4.37 -18.79
C ILE A 45 -15.31 5.77 -19.40
N ASP A 46 -16.47 6.10 -19.94
CA ASP A 46 -16.84 7.45 -20.32
C ASP A 46 -17.20 8.27 -19.07
N ILE A 47 -16.22 9.03 -18.57
CA ILE A 47 -16.34 9.90 -17.40
C ILE A 47 -17.48 10.93 -17.56
N GLY A 48 -17.78 11.35 -18.80
CA GLY A 48 -18.84 12.31 -19.09
C GLY A 48 -20.23 11.83 -18.69
N LYS A 49 -20.46 10.51 -18.65
CA LYS A 49 -21.75 9.92 -18.23
C LYS A 49 -22.08 10.17 -16.77
N PHE A 50 -21.08 10.46 -15.94
CA PHE A 50 -21.24 10.74 -14.52
C PHE A 50 -21.46 12.23 -14.22
N ARG A 51 -21.67 13.06 -15.25
CA ARG A 51 -21.97 14.50 -15.15
C ARG A 51 -21.04 15.23 -14.17
N PRO A 52 -19.72 15.23 -14.42
CA PRO A 52 -18.78 15.97 -13.60
C PRO A 52 -19.11 17.47 -13.67
N ILE A 53 -19.23 18.10 -12.50
CA ILE A 53 -19.36 19.55 -12.37
C ILE A 53 -17.96 20.15 -12.49
N PRO A 54 -17.73 21.08 -13.43
CA PRO A 54 -16.43 21.70 -13.59
C PRO A 54 -16.13 22.61 -12.39
N ASN A 55 -14.95 22.46 -11.81
CA ASN A 55 -14.46 23.36 -10.78
C ASN A 55 -14.15 24.75 -11.37
N LYS A 56 -14.35 25.81 -10.58
CA LYS A 56 -13.84 27.14 -10.91
C LYS A 56 -12.33 27.13 -11.10
N GLU A 57 -11.86 27.97 -12.01
CA GLU A 57 -10.45 28.19 -12.31
C GLU A 57 -10.05 29.63 -11.97
N LEU A 58 -8.75 29.85 -11.75
CA LEU A 58 -8.22 31.20 -11.64
C LEU A 58 -8.41 31.93 -12.98
N PRO A 59 -8.95 33.16 -13.00
CA PRO A 59 -9.07 33.92 -14.22
C PRO A 59 -7.69 34.18 -14.83
N ALA A 60 -7.54 33.92 -16.13
CA ALA A 60 -6.31 34.21 -16.86
C ALA A 60 -6.00 35.72 -16.80
N SER A 61 -4.84 36.06 -16.24
CA SER A 61 -4.21 37.38 -16.07
C SER A 61 -4.95 38.61 -16.65
N GLY A 62 -5.30 39.58 -15.78
CA GLY A 62 -5.74 40.92 -16.19
C GLY A 62 -6.86 41.54 -15.35
N GLN A 63 -7.44 40.81 -14.40
CA GLN A 63 -8.52 41.31 -13.54
C GLN A 63 -8.08 41.41 -12.09
N SER A 64 -8.65 42.41 -11.42
CA SER A 64 -8.46 42.83 -10.03
C SER A 64 -8.27 41.68 -9.04
N ILE A 65 -7.49 41.93 -7.97
CA ILE A 65 -7.36 41.03 -6.81
C ILE A 65 -8.77 40.61 -6.37
N SER A 66 -9.15 39.38 -6.72
CA SER A 66 -10.45 38.82 -6.41
C SER A 66 -10.30 38.03 -5.12
N TYR A 67 -11.08 38.39 -4.11
CA TYR A 67 -11.12 37.64 -2.85
C TYR A 67 -12.03 36.43 -3.05
N PHE A 68 -11.43 35.25 -3.20
CA PHE A 68 -12.13 33.98 -3.23
C PHE A 68 -12.26 33.42 -1.81
N ALA A 69 -13.44 32.91 -1.45
CA ALA A 69 -13.71 32.31 -0.15
C ALA A 69 -14.74 31.18 -0.30
N GLY A 70 -14.83 30.31 0.71
CA GLY A 70 -15.79 29.21 0.73
C GLY A 70 -15.58 28.23 -0.43
N GLN A 71 -16.67 27.82 -1.09
CA GLN A 71 -16.66 26.84 -2.18
C GLN A 71 -15.82 27.29 -3.38
N ASP A 72 -15.84 28.58 -3.74
CA ASP A 72 -15.05 29.10 -4.86
C ASP A 72 -13.55 28.87 -4.66
N LEU A 73 -13.06 29.11 -3.45
CA LEU A 73 -11.66 28.88 -3.12
C LEU A 73 -11.32 27.39 -3.11
N ARG A 74 -12.24 26.54 -2.64
CA ARG A 74 -12.08 25.07 -2.62
C ARG A 74 -11.95 24.52 -4.05
N GLU A 75 -12.84 24.93 -4.94
CA GLU A 75 -12.82 24.53 -6.36
C GLU A 75 -11.55 25.01 -7.06
N ILE A 76 -11.16 26.28 -6.87
CA ILE A 76 -9.94 26.85 -7.45
C ILE A 76 -8.70 26.09 -6.99
N LYS A 77 -8.62 25.73 -5.71
CA LYS A 77 -7.48 24.95 -5.18
C LYS A 77 -7.38 23.59 -5.85
N THR A 78 -8.51 22.91 -6.06
CA THR A 78 -8.52 21.64 -6.81
C THR A 78 -8.03 21.85 -8.24
N SER A 79 -8.59 22.82 -8.96
CA SER A 79 -8.18 23.12 -10.35
C SER A 79 -6.70 23.47 -10.48
N ALA A 80 -6.15 24.19 -9.50
CA ALA A 80 -4.74 24.58 -9.47
C ALA A 80 -3.77 23.39 -9.36
N THR A 81 -4.24 22.21 -8.92
CA THR A 81 -3.42 20.98 -8.93
C THR A 81 -3.23 20.40 -10.34
N GLY A 82 -4.07 20.80 -11.31
CA GLY A 82 -4.13 20.19 -12.63
C GLY A 82 -4.97 18.92 -12.71
N PHE A 83 -5.66 18.52 -11.63
CA PHE A 83 -6.59 17.40 -11.64
C PHE A 83 -7.91 17.77 -12.34
N ASN A 84 -8.30 17.00 -13.34
CA ASN A 84 -9.51 17.23 -14.14
C ASN A 84 -10.03 15.91 -14.76
N CYS A 85 -11.11 15.99 -15.54
CA CYS A 85 -11.70 14.82 -16.19
C CYS A 85 -10.77 14.18 -17.24
N ASP A 86 -9.91 14.95 -17.89
CA ASP A 86 -8.95 14.41 -18.86
C ASP A 86 -7.91 13.55 -18.16
N VAL A 87 -7.48 13.92 -16.95
CA VAL A 87 -6.60 13.07 -16.13
C VAL A 87 -7.27 11.72 -15.86
N LEU A 88 -8.55 11.71 -15.48
CA LEU A 88 -9.29 10.49 -15.21
C LEU A 88 -9.49 9.63 -16.48
N ALA A 89 -9.77 10.26 -17.62
CA ALA A 89 -9.98 9.55 -18.87
C ALA A 89 -8.69 8.89 -19.40
N ASN A 90 -7.53 9.49 -19.14
CA ASN A 90 -6.24 9.07 -19.69
C ASN A 90 -5.34 8.30 -18.71
N THR A 91 -5.80 8.03 -17.50
CA THR A 91 -5.04 7.31 -16.46
C THR A 91 -5.81 6.06 -16.04
N PRO A 92 -5.14 4.96 -15.65
CA PRO A 92 -5.85 3.84 -15.02
C PRO A 92 -6.59 4.33 -13.78
N LEU A 93 -7.78 3.78 -13.56
CA LEU A 93 -8.67 4.19 -12.48
C LEU A 93 -8.85 3.09 -11.46
N VAL A 94 -8.81 3.46 -10.19
CA VAL A 94 -9.28 2.65 -9.07
C VAL A 94 -10.68 3.13 -8.72
N VAL A 95 -11.65 2.22 -8.80
CA VAL A 95 -13.07 2.50 -8.63
C VAL A 95 -13.66 1.61 -7.55
N PHE A 96 -14.36 2.22 -6.60
CA PHE A 96 -14.99 1.54 -5.48
C PHE A 96 -16.12 2.40 -4.91
N THR A 97 -16.93 1.83 -4.02
CA THR A 97 -17.97 2.57 -3.29
C THR A 97 -17.55 2.84 -1.86
N THR A 98 -18.01 3.96 -1.30
CA THR A 98 -17.85 4.27 0.13
C THR A 98 -19.07 5.01 0.67
N GLN A 99 -19.16 5.09 1.99
CA GLN A 99 -20.20 5.85 2.69
C GLN A 99 -19.73 7.29 2.90
N ILE A 100 -20.45 8.26 2.33
CA ILE A 100 -20.19 9.69 2.48
C ILE A 100 -21.52 10.41 2.70
N ASP A 101 -21.61 11.15 3.81
CA ASP A 101 -22.68 12.12 4.01
C ASP A 101 -22.50 13.26 3.01
N TRP A 102 -23.37 13.27 2.00
CA TRP A 102 -23.28 14.18 0.88
C TRP A 102 -23.52 15.63 1.26
N ASN A 103 -24.46 15.88 2.18
CA ASN A 103 -24.78 17.24 2.63
C ASN A 103 -23.60 17.83 3.40
N THR A 104 -22.96 17.02 4.24
CA THR A 104 -21.75 17.40 4.95
C THR A 104 -20.60 17.68 3.96
N PHE A 105 -20.41 16.82 2.95
CA PHE A 105 -19.39 17.01 1.91
C PHE A 105 -19.57 18.32 1.11
N LEU A 106 -20.80 18.69 0.75
CA LEU A 106 -21.08 19.92 0.01
C LEU A 106 -20.82 21.18 0.86
N GLY A 107 -20.95 21.10 2.18
CA GLY A 107 -20.68 22.19 3.12
C GLY A 107 -19.22 22.35 3.55
N GLN A 108 -18.34 21.43 3.16
CA GLN A 108 -16.98 21.34 3.64
C GLN A 108 -15.99 22.25 2.91
N ASP A 109 -14.83 22.45 3.55
CA ASP A 109 -13.72 23.23 3.02
C ASP A 109 -12.63 22.32 2.40
N HIS A 110 -11.60 22.96 1.84
CA HIS A 110 -10.51 22.22 1.19
C HIS A 110 -9.68 21.37 2.16
N ILE A 111 -9.59 21.74 3.45
CA ILE A 111 -8.86 20.92 4.43
C ILE A 111 -9.60 19.59 4.63
N SER A 112 -10.93 19.66 4.71
CA SER A 112 -11.78 18.48 4.80
C SER A 112 -11.66 17.60 3.56
N ASP A 113 -11.51 18.19 2.36
CA ASP A 113 -11.22 17.43 1.13
C ASP A 113 -9.91 16.65 1.23
N LEU A 114 -8.85 17.25 1.77
CA LEU A 114 -7.55 16.57 1.92
C LEU A 114 -7.67 15.34 2.82
N GLU A 115 -8.37 15.47 3.96
CA GLU A 115 -8.60 14.35 4.88
C GLU A 115 -9.46 13.26 4.22
N LEU A 116 -10.49 13.64 3.45
CA LEU A 116 -11.29 12.70 2.69
C LEU A 116 -10.46 11.97 1.62
N ILE A 117 -9.63 12.68 0.85
CA ILE A 117 -8.75 12.08 -0.16
C ILE A 117 -7.77 11.09 0.48
N LYS A 118 -7.20 11.42 1.65
CA LYS A 118 -6.32 10.53 2.41
C LYS A 118 -7.06 9.27 2.84
N LEU A 119 -8.29 9.39 3.34
CA LEU A 119 -9.13 8.25 3.73
C LEU A 119 -9.47 7.34 2.54
N LEU A 120 -9.87 7.93 1.41
CA LEU A 120 -10.21 7.20 0.19
C LEU A 120 -8.99 6.47 -0.37
N SER A 121 -7.85 7.16 -0.45
CA SER A 121 -6.57 6.57 -0.85
C SER A 121 -6.21 5.39 0.07
N ALA A 122 -6.23 5.59 1.40
CA ALA A 122 -5.92 4.53 2.37
C ALA A 122 -6.85 3.31 2.28
N THR A 123 -8.12 3.51 1.91
CA THR A 123 -9.08 2.42 1.69
C THR A 123 -8.65 1.56 0.50
N ALA A 124 -8.31 2.20 -0.62
CA ALA A 124 -7.85 1.51 -1.82
C ALA A 124 -6.45 0.91 -1.67
N GLU A 125 -5.55 1.55 -0.91
CA GLU A 125 -4.19 1.09 -0.68
C GLU A 125 -4.12 -0.30 -0.07
N ARG A 126 -5.11 -0.73 0.71
CA ARG A 126 -5.18 -2.11 1.25
C ARG A 126 -5.20 -3.17 0.15
N ALA A 127 -5.88 -2.90 -0.97
CA ALA A 127 -5.84 -3.82 -2.11
C ALA A 127 -4.48 -3.75 -2.82
N PHE A 128 -3.88 -2.57 -2.89
CA PHE A 128 -2.56 -2.40 -3.48
C PHE A 128 -1.44 -3.01 -2.65
N ASP A 129 -1.59 -3.15 -1.33
CA ASP A 129 -0.65 -3.90 -0.50
C ASP A 129 -0.62 -5.38 -0.89
N LEU A 130 -1.78 -5.96 -1.20
CA LEU A 130 -1.87 -7.32 -1.72
C LEU A 130 -1.27 -7.44 -3.13
N ILE A 131 -1.52 -6.45 -4.01
CA ILE A 131 -0.88 -6.39 -5.34
C ILE A 131 0.64 -6.32 -5.20
N ARG A 132 1.16 -5.46 -4.33
CA ARG A 132 2.60 -5.31 -4.09
C ARG A 132 3.21 -6.60 -3.55
N PHE A 133 2.52 -7.27 -2.63
CA PHE A 133 2.95 -8.58 -2.12
C PHE A 133 3.16 -9.60 -3.23
N HIS A 134 2.23 -9.71 -4.18
CA HIS A 134 2.32 -10.70 -5.26
C HIS A 134 3.23 -10.30 -6.42
N PHE A 135 3.36 -9.00 -6.72
CA PHE A 135 3.94 -8.55 -7.99
C PHE A 135 5.13 -7.58 -7.85
N CYS A 136 5.45 -7.11 -6.64
CA CYS A 136 6.56 -6.18 -6.42
C CYS A 136 7.70 -6.80 -5.62
N ARG A 137 8.88 -6.18 -5.69
CA ARG A 137 10.09 -6.70 -5.05
C ARG A 137 10.88 -5.65 -4.28
N PHE A 138 11.49 -6.04 -3.17
CA PHE A 138 12.31 -5.16 -2.34
C PHE A 138 13.55 -4.65 -3.08
N ASP A 139 14.16 -5.48 -3.94
CA ASP A 139 15.36 -5.15 -4.69
C ASP A 139 15.10 -4.38 -5.99
N LEU A 140 13.83 -4.32 -6.44
CA LEU A 140 13.44 -3.66 -7.69
C LEU A 140 12.26 -2.70 -7.44
N PRO A 141 12.51 -1.48 -6.95
CA PRO A 141 11.47 -0.46 -6.77
C PRO A 141 10.88 0.03 -8.10
N ASP A 142 11.52 -0.28 -9.23
CA ASP A 142 11.13 0.25 -10.53
C ASP A 142 9.74 -0.23 -10.98
N THR A 143 9.26 -1.35 -10.42
CA THR A 143 7.96 -1.95 -10.73
C THR A 143 6.86 -1.53 -9.75
N LEU A 144 7.12 -0.57 -8.85
CA LEU A 144 6.11 -0.14 -7.89
C LEU A 144 5.06 0.76 -8.53
N PRO A 145 3.76 0.48 -8.30
CA PRO A 145 2.70 1.40 -8.67
C PRO A 145 2.78 2.67 -7.84
N GLY A 146 2.22 3.76 -8.37
CA GLY A 146 2.04 5.00 -7.63
C GLY A 146 1.04 4.84 -6.49
N LYS A 147 0.87 5.89 -5.70
CA LYS A 147 -0.17 5.94 -4.67
C LYS A 147 -1.55 6.11 -5.32
N VAL A 148 -2.57 5.44 -4.81
CA VAL A 148 -3.94 5.62 -5.30
C VAL A 148 -4.38 7.08 -5.11
N GLY A 149 -4.89 7.69 -6.18
CA GLY A 149 -5.19 9.12 -6.29
C GLY A 149 -4.14 9.93 -7.04
N SER A 150 -2.95 9.36 -7.31
CA SER A 150 -1.89 10.05 -8.04
C SER A 150 -2.08 9.94 -9.56
N TRP A 151 -1.53 10.89 -10.31
CA TRP A 151 -1.43 10.84 -11.77
C TRP A 151 -0.04 11.27 -12.23
N PHE A 152 0.26 11.10 -13.52
CA PHE A 152 1.57 11.47 -14.04
C PHE A 152 1.81 12.99 -13.85
N GLY A 153 2.91 13.34 -13.17
CA GLY A 153 3.25 14.73 -12.88
C GLY A 153 2.53 15.35 -11.67
N SER A 154 1.72 14.58 -10.92
CA SER A 154 0.97 15.11 -9.76
C SER A 154 1.85 15.49 -8.56
N GLY A 155 3.10 15.01 -8.50
CA GLY A 155 3.98 15.28 -7.36
C GLY A 155 3.37 14.78 -6.04
N THR A 156 3.15 15.69 -5.08
CA THR A 156 2.52 15.41 -3.78
C THR A 156 0.99 15.46 -3.82
N PHE A 157 0.39 15.78 -4.98
CA PHE A 157 -1.05 15.88 -5.14
C PHE A 157 -1.71 14.51 -5.37
N LEU A 158 -2.87 14.33 -4.73
CA LEU A 158 -3.82 13.25 -4.97
C LEU A 158 -5.17 13.85 -5.35
N GLY A 159 -5.97 13.10 -6.12
CA GLY A 159 -7.27 13.52 -6.61
C GLY A 159 -8.28 12.38 -6.60
N ALA A 160 -9.54 12.74 -6.50
CA ALA A 160 -10.68 11.83 -6.57
C ALA A 160 -11.88 12.51 -7.24
N MET A 161 -12.67 11.74 -7.97
CA MET A 161 -14.00 12.13 -8.39
C MET A 161 -15.03 11.32 -7.60
N LEU A 162 -15.99 12.02 -7.02
CA LEU A 162 -17.08 11.44 -6.22
C LEU A 162 -18.38 11.59 -6.99
N TYR A 163 -19.09 10.48 -7.21
CA TYR A 163 -20.38 10.45 -7.89
C TYR A 163 -21.50 10.07 -6.92
N THR A 164 -22.60 10.82 -7.01
CA THR A 164 -23.85 10.54 -6.30
C THR A 164 -24.95 10.17 -7.29
N LEU A 165 -25.74 9.14 -6.95
CA LEU A 165 -26.87 8.74 -7.78
C LEU A 165 -28.06 9.69 -7.62
N SER A 166 -28.23 10.27 -6.43
CA SER A 166 -29.37 11.12 -6.05
C SER A 166 -29.49 12.36 -6.94
N ASP A 167 -28.37 13.06 -7.12
CA ASP A 167 -28.31 14.28 -7.95
C ASP A 167 -27.82 13.96 -9.38
N ASN A 168 -27.33 12.74 -9.58
CA ASN A 168 -26.70 12.27 -10.81
C ASN A 168 -25.61 13.23 -11.28
N GLU A 169 -24.70 13.60 -10.38
CA GLU A 169 -23.63 14.57 -10.57
C GLU A 169 -22.34 14.06 -9.92
N SER A 170 -21.19 14.53 -10.42
CA SER A 170 -19.89 14.22 -9.83
C SER A 170 -19.10 15.47 -9.48
N TYR A 171 -18.31 15.39 -8.41
CA TYR A 171 -17.45 16.46 -7.94
C TYR A 171 -16.00 15.99 -7.92
N LEU A 172 -15.10 16.86 -8.39
CA LEU A 172 -13.67 16.61 -8.38
C LEU A 172 -13.04 17.32 -7.19
N ILE A 173 -12.26 16.58 -6.40
CA ILE A 173 -11.46 17.10 -5.30
C ILE A 173 -10.01 16.66 -5.51
N ALA A 174 -9.06 17.57 -5.28
CA ALA A 174 -7.64 17.25 -5.31
C ALA A 174 -6.84 18.22 -4.46
N GLY A 175 -5.71 17.77 -3.93
CA GLY A 175 -4.82 18.62 -3.15
C GLY A 175 -3.60 17.87 -2.63
N GLU A 176 -2.74 18.57 -1.88
CA GLU A 176 -1.48 18.03 -1.37
C GLU A 176 -1.77 17.07 -0.21
N ALA A 177 -1.84 15.78 -0.53
CA ALA A 177 -2.33 14.74 0.37
C ALA A 177 -1.32 13.57 0.54
N ILE A 178 -0.08 13.73 0.06
CA ILE A 178 1.01 12.79 0.29
C ILE A 178 1.93 13.34 1.39
N ASP A 179 1.94 12.69 2.56
CA ASP A 179 2.67 13.20 3.73
C ASP A 179 4.15 12.78 3.81
N CYS A 180 4.57 11.65 3.22
CA CYS A 180 5.89 11.06 3.53
C CYS A 180 6.77 10.69 2.33
N SER A 181 6.25 9.99 1.33
CA SER A 181 7.09 9.44 0.26
C SER A 181 6.33 9.24 -1.04
N ILE A 182 7.00 9.62 -2.13
CA ILE A 182 6.54 9.39 -3.50
C ILE A 182 7.50 8.39 -4.15
N VAL A 183 6.94 7.38 -4.81
CA VAL A 183 7.72 6.51 -5.69
C VAL A 183 8.09 7.31 -6.95
N ALA A 184 9.28 7.90 -6.93
CA ALA A 184 9.71 8.85 -7.98
C ALA A 184 10.48 8.20 -9.15
N LYS A 185 10.86 6.92 -9.07
CA LYS A 185 11.72 6.25 -10.06
C LYS A 185 11.13 4.92 -10.53
N GLY A 186 11.31 4.63 -11.83
CA GLY A 186 10.97 3.35 -12.46
C GLY A 186 9.87 3.45 -13.51
N LEU A 187 9.52 2.31 -14.10
CA LEU A 187 8.53 2.20 -15.18
C LEU A 187 7.09 2.02 -14.66
N GLY A 188 6.94 1.51 -13.43
CA GLY A 188 5.64 1.14 -12.88
C GLY A 188 5.32 -0.34 -13.04
N LEU A 189 4.14 -0.72 -12.57
CA LEU A 189 3.66 -2.09 -12.57
C LEU A 189 2.86 -2.39 -13.84
N ASP A 190 3.19 -3.47 -14.54
CA ASP A 190 2.33 -4.05 -15.58
C ASP A 190 1.42 -5.11 -14.93
N LEU A 191 0.13 -4.78 -14.85
CA LEU A 191 -0.89 -5.59 -14.19
C LEU A 191 -1.85 -6.17 -15.23
N ASN A 192 -1.43 -7.31 -15.80
CA ASN A 192 -2.19 -8.10 -16.75
C ASN A 192 -2.34 -9.55 -16.27
N VAL A 193 -2.80 -9.71 -15.03
CA VAL A 193 -2.85 -10.99 -14.31
C VAL A 193 -4.12 -11.09 -13.48
N ASN A 194 -4.55 -12.33 -13.21
CA ASN A 194 -5.66 -12.58 -12.31
C ASN A 194 -5.27 -12.19 -10.89
N LEU A 195 -6.02 -11.26 -10.32
CA LEU A 195 -5.88 -10.85 -8.93
C LEU A 195 -6.66 -11.82 -8.01
N PRO A 196 -6.31 -11.90 -6.71
CA PRO A 196 -7.10 -12.65 -5.76
C PRO A 196 -8.55 -12.15 -5.70
N ASP A 197 -9.51 -13.07 -5.73
CA ASP A 197 -10.94 -12.71 -5.77
C ASP A 197 -11.42 -11.98 -4.51
N LYS A 198 -10.83 -12.29 -3.34
CA LYS A 198 -11.26 -11.77 -2.04
C LYS A 198 -10.21 -10.83 -1.43
N GLN A 199 -10.66 -9.63 -1.04
CA GLN A 199 -9.91 -8.76 -0.15
C GLN A 199 -10.05 -9.25 1.30
N LEU A 200 -8.94 -9.36 2.02
CA LEU A 200 -8.97 -9.63 3.46
C LEU A 200 -9.55 -8.46 4.23
N THR A 201 -10.33 -8.78 5.25
CA THR A 201 -10.92 -7.83 6.17
C THR A 201 -10.52 -8.18 7.60
N VAL A 202 -10.48 -7.18 8.48
CA VAL A 202 -10.18 -7.37 9.91
C VAL A 202 -11.18 -8.30 10.62
N ASN A 203 -12.35 -8.50 10.01
CA ASN A 203 -13.41 -9.37 10.54
C ASN A 203 -13.23 -10.84 10.14
N ASP A 204 -12.28 -11.16 9.25
CA ASP A 204 -12.05 -12.55 8.83
C ASP A 204 -11.38 -13.39 9.94
N GLY A 205 -10.60 -12.76 10.83
CA GLY A 205 -9.91 -13.39 11.95
C GLY A 205 -8.82 -12.51 12.56
N GLU A 206 -8.24 -12.93 13.68
CA GLU A 206 -7.11 -12.21 14.29
C GLU A 206 -5.89 -12.27 13.37
N VAL A 207 -5.62 -13.44 12.78
CA VAL A 207 -4.53 -13.60 11.80
C VAL A 207 -4.74 -12.72 10.57
N ALA A 208 -5.98 -12.58 10.07
CA ALA A 208 -6.29 -11.64 8.99
C ALA A 208 -5.91 -10.20 9.36
N SER A 209 -6.23 -9.76 10.58
CA SER A 209 -5.87 -8.42 11.06
C SER A 209 -4.36 -8.21 11.11
N VAL A 210 -3.60 -9.20 11.60
CA VAL A 210 -2.13 -9.18 11.61
C VAL A 210 -1.58 -9.17 10.18
N ALA A 211 -2.11 -10.01 9.29
CA ALA A 211 -1.68 -10.09 7.90
C ALA A 211 -1.91 -8.78 7.15
N ILE A 212 -3.06 -8.11 7.35
CA ILE A 212 -3.35 -6.80 6.74
C ILE A 212 -2.32 -5.76 7.17
N HIS A 213 -1.98 -5.71 8.47
CA HIS A 213 -0.95 -4.78 8.93
C HIS A 213 0.44 -5.16 8.42
N GLY A 214 0.77 -6.46 8.39
CA GLY A 214 2.03 -6.96 7.86
C GLY A 214 2.21 -6.66 6.36
N LEU A 215 1.13 -6.74 5.57
CA LEU A 215 1.11 -6.34 4.16
C LEU A 215 1.40 -4.84 3.99
N SER A 216 0.82 -3.99 4.84
CA SER A 216 1.11 -2.55 4.85
C SER A 216 2.57 -2.26 5.20
N LEU A 217 3.12 -2.92 6.23
CA LEU A 217 4.54 -2.80 6.58
C LEU A 217 5.46 -3.31 5.45
N LEU A 218 5.06 -4.37 4.73
CA LEU A 218 5.77 -4.87 3.56
C LEU A 218 5.80 -3.83 2.42
N SER A 219 4.69 -3.14 2.16
CA SER A 219 4.66 -2.00 1.23
C SER A 219 5.58 -0.86 1.67
N ASP A 220 5.63 -0.56 2.98
CA ASP A 220 6.52 0.48 3.52
C ASP A 220 8.00 0.14 3.31
N VAL A 221 8.39 -1.14 3.36
CA VAL A 221 9.74 -1.57 2.99
C VAL A 221 10.02 -1.23 1.52
N MET A 222 9.10 -1.56 0.63
CA MET A 222 9.26 -1.34 -0.81
C MET A 222 9.43 0.14 -1.16
N ILE A 223 8.65 1.02 -0.51
CA ILE A 223 8.59 2.46 -0.79
C ILE A 223 9.72 3.24 -0.07
N ALA A 224 10.52 2.57 0.77
CA ALA A 224 11.60 3.21 1.51
C ALA A 224 12.59 3.97 0.60
N SER A 225 12.98 5.17 1.03
CA SER A 225 13.75 6.13 0.21
C SER A 225 15.23 5.78 0.02
N ASN A 226 15.78 4.89 0.85
CA ASN A 226 17.15 4.37 0.71
C ASN A 226 17.30 2.98 1.33
N ASP A 227 18.39 2.30 0.98
CA ASP A 227 18.67 0.92 1.40
C ASP A 227 18.80 0.77 2.93
N THR A 228 19.31 1.77 3.65
CA THR A 228 19.43 1.70 5.11
C THR A 228 18.05 1.73 5.76
N ILE A 229 17.18 2.66 5.37
CA ILE A 229 15.80 2.74 5.87
C ILE A 229 15.01 1.49 5.46
N LYS A 230 15.20 1.01 4.22
CA LYS A 230 14.58 -0.22 3.72
C LYS A 230 14.92 -1.41 4.60
N PHE A 231 16.21 -1.58 4.91
CA PHE A 231 16.66 -2.65 5.80
C PHE A 231 16.08 -2.53 7.20
N VAL A 232 16.07 -1.34 7.80
CA VAL A 232 15.45 -1.13 9.11
C VAL A 232 13.97 -1.52 9.10
N ARG A 233 13.21 -1.05 8.10
CA ARG A 233 11.79 -1.40 7.94
C ARG A 233 11.59 -2.90 7.72
N ALA A 234 12.46 -3.56 6.96
CA ALA A 234 12.38 -5.00 6.73
C ALA A 234 12.61 -5.77 8.03
N MET A 235 13.54 -5.33 8.87
CA MET A 235 13.74 -5.92 10.19
C MET A 235 12.53 -5.69 11.11
N THR A 236 11.95 -4.49 11.13
CA THR A 236 10.71 -4.21 11.89
C THR A 236 9.54 -5.08 11.42
N LEU A 237 9.37 -5.26 10.10
CA LEU A 237 8.37 -6.15 9.54
C LEU A 237 8.55 -7.59 10.05
N LEU A 238 9.77 -8.12 9.99
CA LEU A 238 10.05 -9.48 10.45
C LEU A 238 9.83 -9.63 11.97
N GLU A 239 10.16 -8.62 12.78
CA GLU A 239 9.84 -8.60 14.22
C GLU A 239 8.32 -8.68 14.45
N PHE A 240 7.57 -7.83 13.76
CA PHE A 240 6.10 -7.79 13.84
C PHE A 240 5.46 -9.11 13.41
N LEU A 241 5.90 -9.67 12.27
CA LEU A 241 5.36 -10.93 11.77
C LEU A 241 5.62 -12.09 12.73
N ALA A 242 6.78 -12.10 13.42
CA ALA A 242 7.08 -13.11 14.42
C ALA A 242 6.22 -12.92 15.69
N ASN A 243 6.05 -11.68 16.14
CA ASN A 243 5.22 -11.35 17.31
C ASN A 243 4.57 -9.96 17.18
N PRO A 244 3.25 -9.88 16.94
CA PRO A 244 2.55 -8.62 16.74
C PRO A 244 2.23 -7.89 18.05
N ASP A 245 2.14 -8.60 19.18
CA ASP A 245 1.67 -8.04 20.46
C ASP A 245 2.82 -7.46 21.31
N GLU A 246 4.01 -8.07 21.23
CA GLU A 246 5.13 -7.74 22.11
C GLU A 246 6.47 -7.68 21.38
N PHE A 247 7.26 -6.64 21.69
CA PHE A 247 8.67 -6.61 21.34
C PHE A 247 9.44 -7.67 22.13
N LYS A 248 9.74 -8.82 21.49
CA LYS A 248 10.60 -9.87 22.04
C LYS A 248 12.01 -9.84 21.46
N ASN A 249 12.93 -10.55 22.10
CA ASN A 249 14.31 -10.68 21.63
C ASN A 249 14.38 -11.55 20.36
N TRP A 250 15.18 -11.15 19.37
CA TRP A 250 15.42 -11.91 18.13
C TRP A 250 15.84 -13.37 18.32
N LYS A 251 16.50 -13.69 19.45
CA LYS A 251 16.86 -15.07 19.79
C LYS A 251 15.64 -15.99 19.87
N SER A 252 14.51 -15.50 20.36
CA SER A 252 13.25 -16.26 20.39
C SER A 252 12.45 -16.13 19.09
N LEU A 253 12.46 -14.95 18.45
CA LEU A 253 11.62 -14.67 17.28
C LEU A 253 12.03 -15.41 16.00
N LYS A 254 13.33 -15.66 15.79
CA LYS A 254 13.79 -16.24 14.52
C LYS A 254 13.16 -17.59 14.19
N GLY A 255 12.91 -18.43 15.21
CA GLY A 255 12.30 -19.74 15.01
C GLY A 255 10.87 -19.65 14.46
N ASP A 256 10.15 -18.59 14.85
CA ASP A 256 8.78 -18.31 14.39
C ASP A 256 8.73 -17.78 12.96
N ILE A 257 9.87 -17.40 12.37
CA ILE A 257 9.97 -16.99 10.96
C ILE A 257 10.50 -18.16 10.12
N ILE A 258 11.60 -18.78 10.57
CA ILE A 258 12.31 -19.82 9.81
C ILE A 258 11.43 -21.03 9.53
N CYS A 259 10.52 -21.39 10.43
CA CYS A 259 9.62 -22.54 10.24
C CYS A 259 8.67 -22.39 9.03
N HIS A 260 8.45 -21.17 8.55
CA HIS A 260 7.66 -20.89 7.34
C HIS A 260 8.48 -20.99 6.05
N CYS A 261 9.81 -21.01 6.15
CA CYS A 261 10.72 -20.95 4.99
C CYS A 261 11.55 -22.22 4.80
N ALA A 262 11.84 -22.94 5.89
CA ALA A 262 12.64 -24.17 5.84
C ALA A 262 11.80 -25.35 5.35
N SER A 263 12.40 -26.23 4.55
CA SER A 263 11.79 -27.48 4.09
C SER A 263 12.22 -28.69 4.91
N ASN A 264 13.32 -28.58 5.67
CA ASN A 264 13.85 -29.66 6.50
C ASN A 264 14.72 -29.13 7.66
N LYS A 265 15.13 -30.04 8.55
CA LYS A 265 15.97 -29.73 9.71
C LYS A 265 17.29 -29.03 9.38
N THR A 266 17.97 -29.50 8.33
CA THR A 266 19.28 -28.95 7.94
C THR A 266 19.12 -27.50 7.51
N GLU A 267 18.19 -27.24 6.61
CA GLU A 267 17.87 -25.90 6.13
C GLU A 267 17.41 -24.98 7.27
N TYR A 268 16.60 -25.50 8.22
CA TYR A 268 16.23 -24.73 9.41
C TYR A 268 17.46 -24.24 10.19
N HIS A 269 18.46 -25.10 10.40
CA HIS A 269 19.67 -24.72 11.14
C HIS A 269 20.57 -23.77 10.34
N GLU A 270 20.66 -23.92 9.02
CA GLU A 270 21.36 -22.98 8.13
C GLU A 270 20.72 -21.59 8.19
N LEU A 271 19.40 -21.52 8.05
CA LEU A 271 18.65 -20.28 8.21
C LEU A 271 18.79 -19.71 9.63
N ALA A 272 18.81 -20.54 10.66
CA ALA A 272 19.00 -20.10 12.05
C ALA A 272 20.40 -19.51 12.30
N TYR A 273 21.42 -19.95 11.56
CA TYR A 273 22.74 -19.33 11.54
C TYR A 273 22.69 -18.01 10.76
N ARG A 274 22.09 -18.03 9.56
CA ARG A 274 21.95 -16.84 8.72
C ARG A 274 21.23 -15.68 9.44
N PHE A 275 20.17 -15.97 10.19
CA PHE A 275 19.50 -14.98 11.03
C PHE A 275 20.42 -14.38 12.10
N ARG A 276 21.44 -15.11 12.60
CA ARG A 276 22.45 -14.51 13.48
C ARG A 276 23.27 -13.47 12.72
N GLU A 277 23.71 -13.77 11.51
CA GLU A 277 24.43 -12.81 10.65
C GLU A 277 23.61 -11.54 10.41
N LEU A 278 22.30 -11.69 10.18
CA LEU A 278 21.39 -10.56 9.99
C LEU A 278 21.16 -9.74 11.27
N THR A 279 21.33 -10.33 12.47
CA THR A 279 20.91 -9.71 13.73
C THR A 279 22.05 -9.44 14.71
N SER A 280 22.64 -10.50 15.27
CA SER A 280 23.48 -10.47 16.48
C SER A 280 24.71 -11.39 16.39
N LEU A 281 25.30 -11.53 15.20
CA LEU A 281 26.54 -12.28 15.05
C LEU A 281 27.69 -11.54 15.73
N GLU A 282 28.55 -12.28 16.40
CA GLU A 282 29.77 -11.79 17.03
C GLU A 282 30.97 -12.41 16.32
N ASP A 283 32.06 -11.65 16.19
CA ASP A 283 33.34 -12.18 15.72
C ASP A 283 34.11 -12.94 16.83
N ALA A 284 35.28 -13.46 16.50
CA ALA A 284 36.13 -14.20 17.45
C ALA A 284 36.60 -13.35 18.65
N THR A 285 36.49 -12.02 18.59
CA THR A 285 36.85 -11.10 19.67
C THR A 285 35.64 -10.68 20.53
N GLY A 286 34.45 -11.21 20.23
CA GLY A 286 33.20 -10.85 20.90
C GLY A 286 32.60 -9.53 20.41
N LYS A 287 33.10 -8.97 19.31
CA LYS A 287 32.56 -7.73 18.73
C LYS A 287 31.35 -8.05 17.86
N GLN A 288 30.28 -7.28 18.05
CA GLN A 288 29.05 -7.40 17.26
C GLN A 288 29.31 -7.01 15.79
N ILE A 289 29.07 -7.95 14.89
CA ILE A 289 29.16 -7.80 13.44
C ILE A 289 27.82 -8.07 12.73
N GLY A 290 26.78 -8.44 13.47
CA GLY A 290 25.43 -8.64 12.91
C GLY A 290 24.84 -7.37 12.30
N LEU A 291 24.22 -7.48 11.12
CA LEU A 291 23.78 -6.32 10.33
C LEU A 291 22.82 -5.41 11.08
N ARG A 292 21.75 -5.94 11.71
CA ARG A 292 20.82 -5.16 12.51
C ARG A 292 21.52 -4.41 13.63
N THR A 293 22.46 -5.05 14.32
CA THR A 293 23.18 -4.38 15.41
C THR A 293 24.04 -3.23 14.88
N LEU A 294 24.73 -3.44 13.75
CA LEU A 294 25.52 -2.39 13.12
C LEU A 294 24.66 -1.22 12.62
N VAL A 295 23.51 -1.49 11.99
CA VAL A 295 22.64 -0.45 11.43
C VAL A 295 21.80 0.23 12.51
N VAL A 296 21.04 -0.54 13.29
CA VAL A 296 20.04 -0.03 14.24
C VAL A 296 20.68 0.50 15.52
N HIS A 297 21.64 -0.24 16.09
CA HIS A 297 22.23 0.12 17.39
C HIS A 297 23.47 0.98 17.25
N ASN A 298 24.28 0.76 16.21
CA ASN A 298 25.51 1.52 15.99
C ASN A 298 25.36 2.64 14.95
N GLY A 299 24.18 2.81 14.35
CA GLY A 299 23.86 3.93 13.45
C GLY A 299 24.64 3.93 12.13
N ARG A 300 25.14 2.78 11.67
CA ARG A 300 25.90 2.69 10.41
C ARG A 300 24.97 2.60 9.20
N PHE A 301 25.40 3.18 8.08
CA PHE A 301 24.68 3.00 6.82
C PHE A 301 24.89 1.59 6.27
N LEU A 302 23.85 1.01 5.68
CA LEU A 302 23.93 -0.32 5.08
C LEU A 302 24.96 -0.35 3.93
N THR A 303 25.07 0.74 3.17
CA THR A 303 26.04 0.89 2.08
C THR A 303 27.49 0.87 2.54
N ASP A 304 27.77 1.18 3.81
CA ASP A 304 29.13 1.12 4.37
C ASP A 304 29.47 -0.29 4.84
N ILE A 305 28.45 -1.08 5.22
CA ILE A 305 28.60 -2.46 5.72
C ILE A 305 28.59 -3.46 4.56
N VAL A 306 27.70 -3.25 3.60
CA VAL A 306 27.50 -4.06 2.39
C VAL A 306 27.66 -3.14 1.17
N PRO A 307 28.92 -2.86 0.75
CA PRO A 307 29.20 -1.86 -0.27
C PRO A 307 28.79 -2.26 -1.68
N ASP A 308 28.78 -3.56 -1.99
CA ASP A 308 28.38 -4.07 -3.29
C ASP A 308 26.84 -3.94 -3.49
N PRO A 309 26.37 -3.23 -4.53
CA PRO A 309 24.94 -3.16 -4.85
C PRO A 309 24.27 -4.51 -5.12
N ASP A 310 24.99 -5.48 -5.70
CA ASP A 310 24.39 -6.79 -6.01
C ASP A 310 24.24 -7.66 -4.76
N ASP A 311 25.14 -7.52 -3.78
CA ASP A 311 24.98 -8.12 -2.45
C ASP A 311 23.79 -7.51 -1.72
N ARG A 312 23.59 -6.18 -1.81
CA ARG A 312 22.40 -5.53 -1.23
C ARG A 312 21.11 -5.99 -1.89
N ARG A 313 21.07 -6.14 -3.21
CA ARG A 313 19.91 -6.71 -3.92
C ARG A 313 19.62 -8.14 -3.45
N SER A 314 20.65 -8.96 -3.32
CA SER A 314 20.53 -10.34 -2.84
C SER A 314 19.99 -10.38 -1.40
N LEU A 315 20.51 -9.52 -0.52
CA LEU A 315 19.99 -9.34 0.84
C LEU A 315 18.51 -8.94 0.85
N PHE A 316 18.08 -8.01 -0.02
CA PHE A 316 16.67 -7.61 -0.05
C PHE A 316 15.74 -8.70 -0.60
N ARG A 317 16.19 -9.51 -1.56
CA ARG A 317 15.44 -10.70 -2.00
C ARG A 317 15.30 -11.72 -0.89
N GLU A 318 16.38 -11.95 -0.15
CA GLU A 318 16.39 -12.85 1.01
C GLU A 318 15.39 -12.39 2.08
N LEU A 319 15.46 -11.11 2.48
CA LEU A 319 14.53 -10.53 3.46
C LEU A 319 13.07 -10.59 2.99
N GLN A 320 12.82 -10.33 1.70
CA GLN A 320 11.49 -10.47 1.12
C GLN A 320 11.00 -11.91 1.18
N SER A 321 11.86 -12.90 0.90
CA SER A 321 11.52 -14.32 0.98
C SER A 321 11.04 -14.70 2.38
N PHE A 322 11.74 -14.23 3.43
CA PHE A 322 11.32 -14.47 4.81
C PHE A 322 9.97 -13.85 5.13
N ALA A 323 9.77 -12.58 4.81
CA ALA A 323 8.50 -11.91 5.04
C ALA A 323 7.36 -12.58 4.25
N SER A 324 7.64 -12.98 3.01
CA SER A 324 6.64 -13.59 2.12
C SER A 324 6.25 -14.99 2.55
N GLY A 325 7.19 -15.78 3.09
CA GLY A 325 6.87 -17.11 3.63
C GLY A 325 5.89 -17.01 4.81
N VAL A 326 6.15 -16.10 5.75
CA VAL A 326 5.26 -15.91 6.91
C VAL A 326 3.90 -15.34 6.49
N LEU A 327 3.91 -14.29 5.67
CA LEU A 327 2.67 -13.66 5.18
C LEU A 327 1.84 -14.64 4.34
N GLY A 328 2.46 -15.43 3.47
CA GLY A 328 1.77 -16.45 2.68
C GLY A 328 0.98 -17.41 3.57
N ASP A 329 1.63 -17.99 4.59
CA ASP A 329 0.96 -18.86 5.55
C ASP A 329 -0.13 -18.13 6.35
N MET A 330 0.06 -16.85 6.72
CA MET A 330 -0.98 -16.06 7.40
C MET A 330 -2.20 -15.82 6.50
N LEU A 331 -2.00 -15.53 5.21
CA LEU A 331 -3.07 -15.32 4.24
C LEU A 331 -3.88 -16.60 4.01
N GLU A 332 -3.20 -17.76 3.95
CA GLU A 332 -3.86 -19.07 3.81
C GLU A 332 -4.65 -19.47 5.07
N ASN A 333 -4.22 -18.99 6.24
CA ASN A 333 -4.82 -19.31 7.55
C ASN A 333 -5.52 -18.12 8.19
N ALA A 334 -6.00 -17.18 7.38
CA ALA A 334 -6.47 -15.87 7.85
C ALA A 334 -7.64 -15.93 8.85
N THR A 335 -8.42 -17.01 8.85
CA THR A 335 -9.57 -17.19 9.75
C THR A 335 -9.20 -17.69 11.15
N MET A 336 -7.93 -18.01 11.38
CA MET A 336 -7.46 -18.46 12.69
C MET A 336 -7.40 -17.30 13.70
N SER A 337 -7.56 -17.65 14.98
CA SER A 337 -7.07 -16.85 16.09
C SER A 337 -5.53 -16.86 16.13
N TRP A 338 -4.93 -15.92 16.85
CA TRP A 338 -3.48 -15.88 16.99
C TRP A 338 -2.93 -17.14 17.68
N SER A 339 -3.63 -17.65 18.70
CA SER A 339 -3.22 -18.86 19.44
C SER A 339 -3.23 -20.13 18.57
N GLU A 340 -4.21 -20.25 17.66
CA GLU A 340 -4.23 -21.34 16.68
C GLU A 340 -3.05 -21.24 15.70
N PHE A 341 -2.70 -20.02 15.28
CA PHE A 341 -1.55 -19.79 14.41
C PHE A 341 -0.19 -20.09 15.10
N GLU A 342 -0.07 -19.80 16.40
CA GLU A 342 1.11 -20.22 17.19
C GLU A 342 1.22 -21.74 17.31
N THR A 343 0.08 -22.42 17.40
CA THR A 343 0.03 -23.89 17.38
C THR A 343 0.48 -24.42 16.03
N PHE A 344 -0.04 -23.86 14.94
CA PHE A 344 0.38 -24.18 13.57
C PHE A 344 1.90 -24.00 13.36
N ARG A 345 2.49 -22.91 13.87
CA ARG A 345 3.95 -22.72 13.86
C ARG A 345 4.70 -23.82 14.61
N SER A 346 4.17 -24.22 15.76
CA SER A 346 4.77 -25.29 16.57
C SER A 346 4.71 -26.63 15.85
N GLU A 347 3.60 -26.92 15.15
CA GLU A 347 3.47 -28.10 14.30
C GLU A 347 4.44 -28.08 13.11
N LYS A 348 4.62 -26.94 12.44
CA LYS A 348 5.65 -26.78 11.39
C LYS A 348 7.04 -27.09 11.93
N LYS A 349 7.42 -26.54 13.09
CA LYS A 349 8.71 -26.84 13.73
C LYS A 349 8.88 -28.33 14.03
N GLN A 350 7.86 -28.97 14.58
CA GLN A 350 7.87 -30.41 14.84
C GLN A 350 8.04 -31.22 13.56
N SER A 351 7.36 -30.83 12.47
CA SER A 351 7.47 -31.49 11.16
C SER A 351 8.87 -31.39 10.56
N LEU A 352 9.60 -30.31 10.89
CA LEU A 352 11.00 -30.09 10.53
C LEU A 352 11.96 -30.84 11.47
N GLY A 353 11.49 -31.41 12.58
CA GLY A 353 12.29 -32.13 13.56
C GLY A 353 13.13 -31.23 14.48
N VAL A 354 12.63 -30.02 14.79
CA VAL A 354 13.30 -29.01 15.64
C VAL A 354 12.49 -28.60 16.86
#